data_AF-T1CNZ3-F1
#
_entry.id   AF-T1CNZ3-F1
#
_cell.length_a   1.000
_cell.length_b   1.000
_cell.length_c   1.000
_cell.angle_alpha   90.00
_cell.angle_beta   90.00
_cell.angle_gamma   90.00
#
_symmetry.space_group_name_H-M   'P 1'
#
loop_
_entity.id
_entity.type
_entity.pdbx_description
1 polymer ?
#
loop_
_entity_poly.entity_id
_entity_poly.type
_entity_poly.pdbx_seq_one_letter_code
_entity_poly.pdbx_strand_id
1 'polypeptide(L)'
;TDESKGQDSQNEGSFKTAERGKIDYTKVIVELLAQAGNIQDIGKRLAGKFGGEAGQYRLKIKDVLAKMVKLDEIGAERTDFVKFNEVKAYV
;
A
#
# COMPACT_ATOMS: atom_id res chain seq x y z
N THR A 1 33.47 2.19 28.49
CA THR A 1 32.65 2.88 27.48
C THR A 1 31.50 1.96 27.15
N ASP A 2 30.32 2.38 27.58
CA ASP A 2 29.03 1.85 27.17
C ASP A 2 28.89 2.05 25.65
N GLU A 3 28.35 1.08 24.91
CA GLU A 3 27.18 1.34 24.07
C GLU A 3 26.59 0.05 23.51
N SER A 4 25.27 -0.01 23.68
CA SER A 4 24.38 -1.13 23.45
C SER A 4 23.79 -1.13 22.05
N LYS A 5 23.51 -2.34 21.57
CA LYS A 5 22.32 -2.80 20.81
C LYS A 5 22.01 -2.20 19.42
N GLY A 6 21.75 -3.14 18.51
CA GLY A 6 20.95 -2.93 17.29
C GLY A 6 20.60 -4.26 16.64
N GLN A 7 19.81 -5.10 17.34
CA GLN A 7 19.13 -6.25 16.73
C GLN A 7 18.01 -5.72 15.84
N ASP A 8 18.27 -5.58 14.54
CA ASP A 8 17.21 -5.42 13.55
C ASP A 8 16.67 -6.81 13.22
N SER A 9 15.66 -7.23 13.99
CA SER A 9 14.78 -8.32 13.61
C SER A 9 14.04 -7.92 12.34
N GLN A 10 14.60 -8.27 11.19
CA GLN A 10 13.86 -8.37 9.93
C GLN A 10 12.79 -9.45 10.14
N ASN A 11 11.59 -8.99 10.50
CA ASN A 11 10.39 -9.79 10.41
C ASN A 11 10.13 -10.06 8.92
N GLU A 12 10.73 -11.14 8.42
CA GLU A 12 10.46 -11.73 7.13
C GLU A 12 9.02 -12.27 7.14
N GLY A 13 8.06 -11.36 7.00
CA GLY A 13 6.74 -11.68 6.52
C GLY A 13 6.89 -12.26 5.13
N SER A 14 7.03 -13.58 5.05
CA SER A 14 7.06 -14.39 3.83
C SER A 14 5.74 -14.24 3.06
N PHE A 15 5.57 -13.09 2.41
CA PHE A 15 4.57 -12.90 1.38
C PHE A 15 5.14 -13.50 0.11
N LYS A 16 4.88 -14.79 -0.06
CA LYS A 16 5.13 -15.59 -1.28
C LYS A 16 5.01 -14.70 -2.51
N THR A 17 6.14 -14.52 -3.20
CA THR A 17 6.26 -13.90 -4.51
C THR A 17 5.15 -14.45 -5.39
N ALA A 18 4.11 -13.64 -5.62
CA ALA A 18 3.01 -14.02 -6.49
C ALA A 18 3.62 -14.35 -7.85
N GLU A 19 3.37 -15.57 -8.33
CA GLU A 19 3.75 -15.99 -9.66
C GLU A 19 3.32 -14.93 -10.67
N ARG A 20 4.09 -14.76 -11.75
CA ARG A 20 3.82 -13.85 -12.88
C ARG A 20 2.52 -14.18 -13.66
N GLY A 21 1.54 -14.81 -13.02
CA GLY A 21 0.16 -14.90 -13.47
C GLY A 21 -0.53 -13.54 -13.29
N LYS A 22 -1.02 -13.01 -14.41
CA LYS A 22 -1.95 -11.87 -14.55
C LYS A 22 -2.42 -11.26 -13.21
N ILE A 23 -1.84 -10.11 -12.86
CA ILE A 23 -2.16 -9.39 -11.62
C ILE A 23 -3.67 -9.09 -11.56
N ASP A 24 -4.35 -9.63 -10.56
CA ASP A 24 -5.70 -9.22 -10.18
C ASP A 24 -5.61 -7.92 -9.38
N TYR A 25 -5.72 -6.81 -10.09
CA TYR A 25 -5.58 -5.48 -9.49
C TYR A 25 -6.66 -5.20 -8.45
N THR A 26 -7.89 -5.67 -8.66
CA THR A 26 -8.99 -5.41 -7.72
C THR A 26 -8.68 -6.03 -6.37
N LYS A 27 -8.36 -7.34 -6.37
CA LYS A 27 -8.03 -8.06 -5.13
C LYS A 27 -6.83 -7.43 -4.40
N VAL A 28 -5.75 -7.16 -5.13
CA VAL A 28 -4.52 -6.61 -4.53
C VAL A 28 -4.75 -5.20 -3.96
N ILE A 29 -5.53 -4.36 -4.65
CA ILE A 29 -5.81 -3.00 -4.18
C ILE A 29 -6.66 -3.04 -2.91
N VAL A 30 -7.70 -3.88 -2.85
CA VAL A 30 -8.54 -4.04 -1.65
C VAL A 30 -7.72 -4.53 -0.46
N GLU A 31 -6.87 -5.55 -0.65
CA GLU A 31 -5.97 -6.05 0.40
C GLU A 31 -5.03 -4.96 0.91
N LEU A 32 -4.49 -4.11 0.02
CA LEU A 32 -3.58 -3.03 0.40
C LEU A 32 -4.29 -1.84 1.04
N LEU A 33 -5.54 -1.55 0.68
CA LEU A 33 -6.38 -0.54 1.33
C LEU A 33 -6.77 -0.95 2.75
N ALA A 34 -7.07 -2.24 2.98
CA ALA A 34 -7.37 -2.78 4.31
C ALA A 34 -6.19 -2.63 5.30
N GLN A 35 -4.97 -2.51 4.80
CA GLN A 35 -3.75 -2.28 5.60
C GLN A 35 -3.49 -0.79 5.91
N ALA A 36 -4.48 0.08 5.72
CA ALA A 36 -4.42 1.54 5.94
C ALA A 36 -3.37 2.27 5.08
N GLY A 37 -3.17 1.81 3.83
CA GLY A 37 -2.27 2.45 2.88
C GLY A 37 -2.92 3.61 2.12
N ASN A 38 -2.29 4.78 2.11
CA ASN A 38 -2.57 5.81 1.09
C ASN A 38 -2.20 5.23 -0.30
N ILE A 39 -2.98 5.54 -1.34
CA ILE A 39 -2.73 5.20 -2.75
C ILE A 39 -1.26 5.40 -3.16
N GLN A 40 -0.59 6.42 -2.62
CA GLN A 40 0.82 6.68 -2.88
C GLN A 40 1.74 5.54 -2.42
N ASP A 41 1.48 4.98 -1.24
CA ASP A 41 2.23 3.88 -0.66
C ASP A 41 1.88 2.57 -1.37
N ILE A 42 0.60 2.36 -1.67
CA ILE A 42 0.12 1.22 -2.47
C ILE A 42 0.85 1.18 -3.83
N GLY A 43 0.98 2.32 -4.51
CA GLY A 43 1.72 2.41 -5.78
C GLY A 43 3.20 2.05 -5.65
N LYS A 44 3.86 2.44 -4.55
CA LYS A 44 5.26 2.06 -4.27
C LYS A 44 5.39 0.55 -4.01
N ARG A 45 4.49 -0.02 -3.23
CA ARG A 45 4.45 -1.47 -2.94
C ARG A 45 4.22 -2.29 -4.19
N LEU A 46 3.32 -1.86 -5.08
CA LEU A 46 3.07 -2.52 -6.36
C LEU A 46 4.29 -2.46 -7.29
N ALA A 47 4.92 -1.29 -7.40
CA ALA A 47 6.15 -1.13 -8.17
C ALA A 47 7.28 -2.03 -7.64
N GLY A 48 7.44 -2.12 -6.31
CA GLY A 48 8.43 -3.02 -5.69
C GLY A 48 8.15 -4.51 -5.93
N LYS A 49 6.87 -4.92 -5.99
CA LYS A 49 6.48 -6.32 -6.20
C LYS A 49 6.50 -6.76 -7.66
N PHE A 50 6.04 -5.90 -8.57
CA PHE A 50 5.76 -6.27 -9.96
C PHE A 50 6.64 -5.55 -10.97
N GLY A 51 7.53 -4.66 -10.52
CA GLY A 51 8.35 -3.80 -11.37
C GLY A 51 7.55 -2.66 -12.00
N GLY A 52 8.25 -1.72 -12.65
CA GLY A 52 7.66 -0.55 -13.28
C GLY A 52 7.58 0.67 -12.35
N GLU A 53 6.92 1.73 -12.83
CA GLU A 53 6.88 3.02 -12.12
C GLU A 53 5.67 3.13 -11.18
N ALA A 54 5.91 3.59 -9.95
CA ALA A 54 4.86 3.83 -8.96
C ALA A 54 3.77 4.79 -9.47
N GLY A 55 4.11 5.74 -10.35
CA GLY A 55 3.16 6.66 -10.98
C GLY A 55 2.09 5.95 -11.82
N GLN A 56 2.49 4.94 -12.58
CA GLN A 56 1.57 4.16 -13.42
C GLN A 56 0.59 3.34 -12.58
N TYR A 57 1.09 2.73 -11.49
CA TYR A 57 0.22 2.03 -10.55
C TYR A 57 -0.77 2.96 -9.84
N ARG A 58 -0.39 4.20 -9.50
CA ARG A 58 -1.31 5.18 -8.90
C ARG A 58 -2.50 5.48 -9.82
N LEU A 59 -2.24 5.68 -11.12
CA LEU A 59 -3.32 5.90 -12.09
C LEU A 59 -4.25 4.68 -12.14
N LYS A 60 -3.67 3.49 -12.23
CA LYS A 60 -4.42 2.24 -12.27
C LYS A 60 -5.26 1.99 -11.01
N ILE A 61 -4.73 2.33 -9.84
CA ILE A 61 -5.47 2.24 -8.57
C ILE A 61 -6.69 3.17 -8.61
N LYS A 62 -6.51 4.43 -9.05
CA LYS A 62 -7.63 5.38 -9.17
C LYS A 62 -8.72 4.86 -10.12
N ASP A 63 -8.33 4.31 -11.26
CA ASP A 63 -9.27 3.77 -12.25
C ASP A 63 -10.07 2.58 -11.71
N VAL A 64 -9.40 1.67 -10.99
CA VAL A 64 -10.05 0.52 -10.35
C VAL A 64 -11.02 0.99 -9.28
N LEU A 65 -10.59 1.89 -8.38
CA LEU A 65 -11.46 2.40 -7.31
C LEU A 65 -12.67 3.15 -7.88
N ALA A 66 -12.49 3.95 -8.93
CA ALA A 66 -13.60 4.63 -9.60
C ALA A 66 -14.62 3.65 -10.19
N LYS A 67 -14.17 2.48 -10.69
CA LYS A 67 -15.08 1.42 -11.17
C LYS A 67 -15.81 0.74 -10.02
N MET A 68 -15.10 0.41 -8.93
CA MET A 68 -15.69 -0.23 -7.76
C MET A 68 -16.78 0.65 -7.11
N VAL A 69 -16.56 1.97 -7.02
CA VAL A 69 -17.58 2.92 -6.55
C VAL A 69 -18.79 2.93 -7.48
N LYS A 70 -18.59 2.92 -8.80
CA LYS A 70 -19.71 2.89 -9.78
C LYS A 70 -20.52 1.60 -9.73
N LEU A 71 -19.90 0.49 -9.37
CA LEU A 71 -20.52 -0.82 -9.23
C LEU A 71 -21.11 -1.06 -7.82
N ASP A 72 -21.03 -0.05 -6.94
CA ASP A 72 -21.48 -0.13 -5.55
C ASP A 72 -20.78 -1.24 -4.73
N GLU A 73 -19.55 -1.60 -5.13
CA GLU A 73 -18.72 -2.59 -4.43
C GLU A 73 -18.00 -1.98 -3.22
N ILE A 74 -17.76 -0.66 -3.26
CA ILE A 74 -17.16 0.11 -2.15
C ILE A 74 -17.86 1.47 -2.00
N GLY A 75 -18.03 1.90 -0.75
CA GLY A 75 -18.42 3.27 -0.43
C GLY A 75 -17.20 4.20 -0.40
N ALA A 76 -17.33 5.40 -0.98
CA ALA A 76 -16.31 6.43 -0.91
C ALA A 76 -16.89 7.69 -0.27
N GLU A 77 -16.28 8.12 0.83
CA GLU A 77 -16.67 9.32 1.55
C GLU A 77 -15.55 10.34 1.55
N ARG A 78 -15.91 11.62 1.43
CA ARG A 78 -14.96 12.70 1.61
C ARG A 78 -14.64 12.83 3.10
N THR A 79 -13.39 12.60 3.46
CA THR A 79 -12.89 12.83 4.82
C THR A 79 -12.09 14.13 4.85
N ASP A 80 -12.45 15.02 5.78
CA ASP A 80 -11.77 16.31 5.95
C ASP A 80 -10.51 16.21 6.84
N PHE A 81 -10.31 15.09 7.54
CA PHE A 81 -9.21 14.90 8.48
C PHE A 81 -8.49 13.57 8.28
N VAL A 82 -7.45 13.56 7.45
CA VAL A 82 -6.48 12.44 7.42
C VAL A 82 -5.34 12.79 8.37
N LYS A 83 -5.40 12.29 9.61
CA LYS A 83 -4.25 12.37 10.53
C LYS A 83 -3.26 11.28 10.16
N PHE A 84 -2.10 11.68 9.66
CA PHE A 84 -0.96 10.79 9.58
C PHE A 84 -0.38 10.67 10.98
N ASN A 85 -0.41 9.47 11.57
CA ASN A 85 0.33 9.20 12.81
C ASN A 85 1.82 9.19 12.47
N GLU A 86 2.41 10.37 12.33
CA GLU A 86 3.86 10.54 12.32
C GLU A 86 4.36 10.25 13.74
N VAL A 87 4.65 8.98 14.01
CA VAL A 87 5.57 8.63 15.09
C VAL A 87 6.95 9.06 14.59
N LYS A 88 7.33 10.29 14.91
CA LYS A 88 8.70 10.72 15.25
C LYS A 88 8.68 12.16 15.75
N ALA A 89 8.65 12.30 17.08
CA ALA A 89 9.23 13.48 17.70
C ALA A 89 10.73 13.43 17.39
N TYR A 90 11.19 14.34 16.53
CA TYR A 90 12.61 14.65 16.47
C TYR A 90 12.95 15.38 17.77
N VAL A 91 13.74 14.73 18.62
CA VAL A 91 14.44 15.36 19.76
C VAL A 91 15.71 16.00 19.21
#